data_AF-A0A4Q6FJW0-F1
#
_entry.id   AF-A0A4Q6FJW0-F1
#
_cell.length_a   1.000
_cell.length_b   1.000
_cell.length_c   1.000
_cell.angle_alpha   90.00
_cell.angle_beta   90.00
_cell.angle_gamma   90.00
#
_symmetry.space_group_name_H-M   'P 1'
#
loop_
_entity.id
_entity.type
_entity.pdbx_description
1 polymer ?
#
loop_
_entity_poly.entity_id
_entity_poly.type
_entity_poly.pdbx_seq_one_letter_code
_entity_poly.pdbx_strand_id
1 'polypeptide(L)'
;MKAFAMTLSLVLLTSACATNPDKVREIDTKLNVKGNVGDSKLGINENNEAIIQQERQAQDELMIQESVNMRLQDDANHEEGELKECLRYLADKRLGGSGIIPEIPDVSSLKKEDETKEDFGTTEDGSLKVVKKTSFNERLRNARSYDKSLRAITKVLKKQGEDCQMKLEFARNKAGLPGKKTSAEGYFNSNGKWVETKRGENNLNDAFEIQADNAAKSGN
;
A
#
# COMPACT_ATOMS: atom_id res chain seq x y z
N MET A 1 -29.94 15.87 68.22
CA MET A 1 -30.35 16.14 66.83
C MET A 1 -29.11 16.46 66.01
N LYS A 2 -28.79 15.57 65.04
CA LYS A 2 -28.07 15.75 63.75
C LYS A 2 -26.86 16.72 63.74
N ALA A 3 -25.62 16.25 63.85
CA ALA A 3 -24.76 15.68 62.79
C ALA A 3 -24.69 16.55 61.52
N PHE A 4 -23.56 17.25 61.32
CA PHE A 4 -23.07 17.63 59.99
C PHE A 4 -21.54 17.87 60.05
N ALA A 5 -20.81 16.78 59.86
CA ALA A 5 -19.41 16.82 59.45
C ALA A 5 -19.39 17.07 57.94
N MET A 6 -18.64 18.08 57.49
CA MET A 6 -18.35 18.27 56.07
C MET A 6 -16.91 18.76 55.90
N THR A 7 -15.97 17.88 56.23
CA THR A 7 -14.59 17.92 55.74
C THR A 7 -14.64 17.64 54.23
N LEU A 8 -14.61 18.70 53.43
CA LEU A 8 -14.54 18.61 51.98
C LEU A 8 -13.09 18.31 51.58
N SER A 9 -12.79 17.02 51.50
CA SER A 9 -11.61 16.46 50.84
C SER A 9 -11.55 16.94 49.38
N LEU A 10 -10.56 17.74 49.04
CA LEU A 10 -10.17 18.05 47.67
C LEU A 10 -8.70 17.70 47.47
N VAL A 11 -8.42 16.40 47.43
CA VAL A 11 -7.17 15.84 46.91
C VAL A 11 -7.57 14.67 46.02
N LEU A 12 -7.87 14.95 44.76
CA LEU A 12 -7.98 13.96 43.68
C LEU A 12 -7.92 14.74 42.38
N LEU A 13 -7.15 14.23 41.40
CA LEU A 13 -6.83 14.77 40.08
C LEU A 13 -5.54 15.64 40.12
N THR A 14 -4.38 15.26 39.56
CA THR A 14 -4.12 14.39 38.41
C THR A 14 -2.69 13.83 38.49
N SER A 15 -2.50 12.62 39.02
CA SER A 15 -1.38 11.78 38.56
C SER A 15 -1.85 11.03 37.31
N ALA A 16 -2.06 11.77 36.22
CA ALA A 16 -2.00 11.18 34.89
C ALA A 16 -0.53 10.83 34.68
N CYS A 17 -0.10 9.70 35.26
CA CYS A 17 1.18 9.11 34.94
C CYS A 17 1.19 8.98 33.42
N ALA A 18 2.07 9.77 32.78
CA ALA A 18 2.44 9.59 31.40
C ALA A 18 3.02 8.18 31.29
N THR A 19 2.15 7.20 31.11
CA THR A 19 2.55 5.83 30.82
C THR A 19 3.13 5.91 29.43
N ASN A 20 4.45 6.03 29.34
CA ASN A 20 5.14 6.08 28.07
C ASN A 20 4.77 4.80 27.30
N PRO A 21 3.97 4.89 26.22
CA PRO A 21 3.49 3.72 25.48
C PRO A 21 4.65 2.97 24.80
N ASP A 22 5.81 3.61 24.69
CA ASP A 22 7.03 3.05 24.11
C ASP A 22 7.94 2.35 25.12
N LYS A 23 7.56 2.31 26.41
CA LYS A 23 8.36 1.62 27.43
C LYS A 23 8.27 0.11 27.23
N VAL A 24 9.38 -0.50 26.82
CA VAL A 24 9.55 -1.96 26.73
C VAL A 24 9.31 -2.57 28.11
N ARG A 25 8.40 -3.53 28.20
CA ARG A 25 8.10 -4.29 29.42
C ARG A 25 8.76 -5.65 29.33
N GLU A 26 9.21 -6.18 30.46
CA GLU A 26 9.58 -7.59 30.57
C GLU A 26 8.31 -8.43 30.36
N ILE A 27 8.40 -9.42 29.47
CA ILE A 27 7.31 -10.34 29.14
C ILE A 27 7.76 -11.71 29.61
N ASP A 28 6.93 -12.41 30.37
CA ASP A 28 7.23 -13.79 30.76
C ASP A 28 7.14 -14.70 29.53
N THR A 29 8.26 -15.29 29.15
CA THR A 29 8.40 -16.19 28.01
C THR A 29 8.34 -17.67 28.43
N LYS A 30 8.10 -17.97 29.71
CA LYS A 30 8.02 -19.34 30.19
C LYS A 30 6.73 -20.00 29.72
N LEU A 31 6.89 -21.06 28.91
CA LEU A 31 5.82 -21.95 28.49
C LEU A 31 6.13 -23.38 28.90
N ASN A 32 5.12 -24.09 29.40
CA ASN A 32 5.18 -25.55 29.42
C ASN A 32 4.87 -26.07 28.01
N VAL A 33 5.92 -26.20 27.19
CA VAL A 33 5.84 -26.51 25.76
C VAL A 33 5.27 -27.91 25.56
N LYS A 34 4.12 -27.99 24.87
CA LYS A 34 3.45 -29.25 24.53
C LYS A 34 3.72 -29.70 23.09
N GLY A 35 4.25 -28.82 22.24
CA GLY A 35 4.67 -29.13 20.88
C GLY A 35 5.14 -27.89 20.12
N ASN A 36 5.70 -28.11 18.93
CA ASN A 36 6.09 -27.04 18.01
C ASN A 36 5.17 -27.07 16.78
N VAL A 37 4.80 -25.89 16.26
CA VAL A 37 4.06 -25.72 15.01
C VAL A 37 4.82 -24.73 14.14
N GLY A 38 5.61 -25.24 13.19
CA GLY A 38 6.56 -24.41 12.43
C GLY A 38 7.55 -23.70 13.35
N ASP A 39 7.67 -22.38 13.21
CA ASP A 39 8.55 -21.53 14.04
C ASP A 39 7.94 -21.13 15.40
N SER A 40 6.74 -21.64 15.73
CA SER A 40 6.01 -21.25 16.94
C SER A 40 6.02 -22.37 17.98
N LYS A 41 6.19 -21.99 19.25
CA LYS A 41 6.07 -22.88 20.41
C LYS A 41 4.62 -22.89 20.86
N LEU A 42 4.01 -24.07 20.95
CA LEU A 42 2.68 -24.27 21.52
C LEU A 42 2.84 -24.79 22.95
N GLY A 43 2.27 -24.08 23.92
CA GLY A 43 2.38 -24.47 25.32
C GLY A 43 1.20 -24.00 26.14
N ILE A 44 1.25 -24.33 27.43
CA ILE A 44 0.33 -23.81 28.43
C ILE A 44 1.12 -22.87 29.35
N ASN A 45 0.58 -21.68 29.63
CA ASN A 45 1.18 -20.72 30.56
C ASN A 45 0.85 -21.06 32.03
N GLU A 46 1.37 -20.27 32.97
CA GLU A 46 1.14 -20.47 34.41
C GLU A 46 -0.34 -20.35 34.83
N ASN A 47 -1.19 -19.73 33.99
CA ASN A 47 -2.63 -19.57 34.21
C ASN A 47 -3.48 -20.66 33.54
N ASN A 48 -2.87 -21.76 33.07
CA ASN A 48 -3.54 -22.84 32.31
C ASN A 48 -4.16 -22.41 30.97
N GLU A 49 -3.70 -21.31 30.38
CA GLU A 49 -4.14 -20.85 29.05
C GLU A 49 -3.25 -21.44 27.96
N ALA A 50 -3.86 -21.91 26.87
CA ALA A 50 -3.13 -22.34 25.69
C ALA A 50 -2.57 -21.11 24.97
N ILE A 51 -1.25 -21.04 24.85
CA ILE A 51 -0.55 -19.94 24.19
C ILE A 51 0.28 -20.51 23.04
N ILE A 52 0.19 -19.83 21.90
CA ILE A 52 1.12 -19.97 20.77
C ILE A 52 2.04 -18.77 20.83
N GLN A 53 3.33 -19.02 21.06
CA GLN A 53 4.35 -17.96 21.15
C GLN A 53 5.31 -18.08 19.98
N GLN A 54 5.53 -16.95 19.30
CA GLN A 54 6.51 -16.82 18.25
C GLN A 54 7.53 -15.76 18.68
N GLU A 55 8.78 -16.17 18.87
CA GLU A 55 9.88 -15.28 19.26
C GLU A 55 10.60 -14.85 17.98
N ARG A 56 10.63 -13.53 17.72
CA ARG A 56 11.35 -12.95 16.59
C ARG A 56 12.17 -11.77 17.06
N GLN A 57 13.29 -11.52 16.39
CA GLN A 57 14.00 -10.27 16.60
C GLN A 57 13.13 -9.12 16.08
N ALA A 58 13.02 -8.07 16.88
CA ALA A 58 12.20 -6.91 16.55
C ALA A 58 12.60 -6.33 15.17
N GLN A 59 13.90 -6.18 14.91
CA GLN A 59 14.41 -5.66 13.64
C GLN A 59 13.98 -6.50 12.43
N ASP A 60 14.02 -7.83 12.54
CA ASP A 60 13.59 -8.73 11.46
C ASP A 60 12.09 -8.57 11.16
N GLU A 61 11.26 -8.47 12.20
CA GLU A 61 9.81 -8.29 12.04
C GLU A 61 9.48 -6.97 11.35
N LEU A 62 10.18 -5.89 11.70
CA LEU A 62 10.01 -4.60 11.00
C LEU A 62 10.47 -4.69 9.54
N MET A 63 11.62 -5.30 9.28
CA MET A 63 12.13 -5.49 7.91
C MET A 63 11.16 -6.32 7.05
N ILE A 64 10.60 -7.39 7.59
CA ILE A 64 9.59 -8.20 6.91
C ILE A 64 8.36 -7.34 6.60
N GLN A 65 7.87 -6.57 7.57
CA GLN A 65 6.71 -5.70 7.37
C GLN A 65 6.96 -4.62 6.32
N GLU A 66 8.14 -3.99 6.33
CA GLU A 66 8.53 -2.99 5.34
C GLU A 66 8.65 -3.60 3.93
N SER A 67 9.17 -4.82 3.81
CA SER A 67 9.23 -5.57 2.54
C SER A 67 7.84 -5.90 2.00
N VAL A 68 6.91 -6.30 2.88
CA VAL A 68 5.50 -6.50 2.50
C VAL A 68 4.88 -5.19 2.00
N ASN A 69 5.13 -4.08 2.70
CA ASN A 69 4.63 -2.76 2.30
C ASN A 69 5.16 -2.33 0.94
N MET A 70 6.44 -2.60 0.64
CA MET A 70 7.05 -2.29 -0.66
C MET A 70 6.30 -2.99 -1.80
N ARG A 71 6.04 -4.31 -1.66
CA ARG A 71 5.30 -5.08 -2.67
C ARG A 71 3.87 -4.57 -2.84
N LEU A 72 3.18 -4.30 -1.74
CA LEU A 72 1.80 -3.78 -1.79
C LEU A 72 1.74 -2.37 -2.40
N GLN A 73 2.78 -1.57 -2.21
CA GLN A 73 2.89 -0.25 -2.82
C GLN A 73 3.13 -0.37 -4.32
N ASP A 74 3.97 -1.30 -4.77
CA ASP A 74 4.16 -1.58 -6.20
C ASP A 74 2.84 -2.03 -6.85
N ASP A 75 2.09 -2.93 -6.20
CA ASP A 75 0.77 -3.36 -6.66
C ASP A 75 -0.22 -2.18 -6.74
N ALA A 76 -0.27 -1.33 -5.71
CA ALA A 76 -1.14 -0.15 -5.70
C ALA A 76 -0.77 0.86 -6.79
N ASN A 77 0.52 1.13 -6.99
CA ASN A 77 1.02 2.03 -8.03
C ASN A 77 0.72 1.50 -9.44
N HIS A 78 0.82 0.18 -9.62
CA HIS A 78 0.47 -0.46 -10.88
C HIS A 78 -1.02 -0.25 -11.22
N GLU A 79 -1.92 -0.56 -10.29
CA GLU A 79 -3.37 -0.37 -10.46
C GLU A 79 -3.73 1.13 -10.66
N GLU A 80 -3.05 2.03 -9.94
CA GLU A 80 -3.21 3.48 -10.12
C GLU A 80 -2.79 3.92 -11.53
N GLY A 81 -1.68 3.39 -12.04
CA GLY A 81 -1.18 3.65 -13.39
C GLY A 81 -2.13 3.17 -14.48
N GLU A 82 -2.64 1.94 -14.36
CA GLU A 82 -3.62 1.38 -15.30
C GLU A 82 -4.92 2.19 -15.32
N LEU A 83 -5.41 2.60 -14.14
CA LEU A 83 -6.60 3.44 -14.03
C LEU A 83 -6.36 4.81 -14.68
N LYS A 84 -5.21 5.45 -14.43
CA LYS A 84 -4.83 6.74 -15.06
C LYS A 84 -4.81 6.64 -16.59
N GLU A 85 -4.23 5.58 -17.14
CA GLU A 85 -4.21 5.37 -18.60
C GLU A 85 -5.63 5.20 -19.15
N CYS A 86 -6.44 4.37 -18.50
CA CYS A 86 -7.82 4.13 -18.92
C CYS A 86 -8.66 5.42 -18.90
N LEU A 87 -8.59 6.18 -17.81
CA LEU A 87 -9.31 7.46 -17.67
C LEU A 87 -8.86 8.48 -18.72
N ARG A 88 -7.56 8.49 -19.05
CA ARG A 88 -7.02 9.34 -20.12
C ARG A 88 -7.62 8.99 -21.48
N TYR A 89 -7.78 7.69 -21.80
CA TYR A 89 -8.42 7.30 -23.06
C TYR A 89 -9.91 7.64 -23.05
N LEU A 90 -10.62 7.39 -21.94
CA LEU A 90 -12.03 7.77 -21.81
C LEU A 90 -12.26 9.28 -21.93
N ALA A 91 -11.29 10.10 -21.52
CA ALA A 91 -11.37 11.54 -21.68
C ALA A 91 -11.13 11.99 -23.14
N ASP A 92 -10.58 11.15 -24.03
CA ASP A 92 -10.29 11.51 -25.42
C ASP A 92 -11.58 11.80 -26.19
N LYS A 93 -11.63 12.98 -26.84
CA LYS A 93 -12.79 13.44 -27.60
C LYS A 93 -13.15 12.52 -28.76
N ARG A 94 -12.19 11.82 -29.35
CA ARG A 94 -12.43 10.86 -30.44
C ARG A 94 -13.22 9.64 -29.98
N LEU A 95 -13.18 9.33 -28.68
CA LEU A 95 -14.01 8.30 -28.04
C LEU A 95 -15.32 8.89 -27.47
N GLY A 96 -15.60 10.17 -27.70
CA GLY A 96 -16.75 10.87 -27.12
C GLY A 96 -16.54 11.36 -25.68
N GLY A 97 -15.29 11.43 -25.22
CA GLY A 97 -14.90 11.90 -23.90
C GLY A 97 -15.04 13.41 -23.71
N SER A 98 -15.11 13.83 -22.44
CA SER A 98 -15.26 15.25 -22.04
C SER A 98 -13.94 16.05 -22.10
N GLY A 99 -12.80 15.39 -22.28
CA GLY A 99 -11.47 15.99 -22.14
C GLY A 99 -11.02 16.21 -20.69
N ILE A 100 -11.83 15.84 -19.70
CA ILE A 100 -11.54 16.02 -18.28
C ILE A 100 -11.22 14.65 -17.68
N ILE A 101 -10.05 14.52 -17.06
CA ILE A 101 -9.65 13.32 -16.33
C ILE A 101 -10.11 13.52 -14.87
N PRO A 102 -10.95 12.62 -14.33
CA PRO A 102 -11.35 12.71 -12.93
C PRO A 102 -10.16 12.46 -12.01
N GLU A 103 -10.16 13.13 -10.86
CA GLU A 103 -9.17 12.92 -9.82
C GLU A 103 -9.29 11.49 -9.25
N ILE A 104 -8.14 10.87 -8.97
CA ILE A 104 -8.08 9.55 -8.38
C ILE A 104 -7.30 9.58 -7.07
N PRO A 105 -7.50 8.58 -6.19
CA PRO A 105 -6.76 8.52 -4.92
C PRO A 105 -5.25 8.44 -5.15
N ASP A 106 -4.48 9.25 -4.42
CA ASP A 106 -3.02 9.26 -4.47
C ASP A 106 -2.43 8.24 -3.49
N VAL A 107 -1.78 7.20 -4.03
CA VAL A 107 -1.12 6.14 -3.24
C VAL A 107 0.03 6.70 -2.41
N SER A 108 0.75 7.71 -2.91
CA SER A 108 1.93 8.27 -2.25
C SER A 108 1.59 9.00 -0.94
N SER A 109 0.38 9.57 -0.87
CA SER A 109 -0.13 10.27 0.32
C SER A 109 -0.44 9.36 1.52
N LEU A 110 -0.48 8.04 1.32
CA LEU A 110 -0.91 7.08 2.35
C LEU A 110 0.17 6.79 3.40
N LYS A 111 1.44 7.05 3.09
CA LYS A 111 2.55 6.79 4.01
C LYS A 111 2.61 7.89 5.05
N LYS A 112 2.43 7.52 6.32
CA LYS A 112 2.67 8.43 7.44
C LYS A 112 4.17 8.62 7.65
N GLU A 113 4.57 9.84 7.96
CA GLU A 113 5.91 10.11 8.46
C GLU A 113 6.07 9.55 9.87
N ASP A 114 7.24 8.99 10.17
CA ASP A 114 7.54 8.50 11.51
C ASP A 114 7.85 9.69 12.44
N GLU A 115 7.27 9.71 13.63
CA GLU A 115 7.60 10.76 14.60
C GLU A 115 9.05 10.59 15.06
N THR A 116 9.88 11.57 14.74
CA THR A 116 11.28 11.58 15.13
C THR A 116 11.48 12.61 16.23
N LYS A 117 11.90 12.14 17.41
CA LYS A 117 12.29 13.04 18.51
C LYS A 117 13.75 13.41 18.34
N GLU A 118 14.02 14.70 18.27
CA GLU A 118 15.38 15.24 18.19
C GLU A 118 15.84 15.65 19.59
N ASP A 119 16.84 14.96 20.13
CA ASP A 119 17.53 15.37 21.35
C ASP A 119 18.84 16.06 20.98
N PHE A 120 19.11 17.21 21.58
CA PHE A 120 20.38 17.91 21.47
C PHE A 120 21.26 17.52 22.65
N GLY A 121 22.51 17.14 22.38
CA GLY A 121 23.47 16.80 23.41
C GLY A 121 24.90 17.13 23.00
N THR A 122 25.73 17.49 23.97
CA THR A 122 27.17 17.59 23.78
C THR A 122 27.81 16.21 23.97
N THR A 123 28.68 15.83 23.05
CA THR A 123 29.50 14.62 23.17
C THR A 123 30.62 14.81 24.19
N GLU A 124 31.30 13.71 24.55
CA GLU A 124 32.39 13.71 25.53
C GLU A 124 33.55 14.65 25.16
N ASP A 125 33.70 14.99 23.87
CA ASP A 125 34.68 15.95 23.34
C ASP A 125 34.18 17.41 23.29
N GLY A 126 32.97 17.68 23.77
CA GLY A 126 32.36 19.02 23.81
C GLY A 126 31.71 19.46 22.49
N SER A 127 31.68 18.63 21.45
CA SER A 127 30.95 18.95 20.21
C SER A 127 29.44 18.75 20.37
N LEU A 128 28.62 19.66 19.82
CA LEU A 128 27.16 19.56 19.86
C LEU A 128 26.68 18.59 18.77
N LYS A 129 25.92 17.55 19.16
CA LYS A 129 25.28 16.60 18.23
C LYS A 129 23.78 16.56 18.43
N VAL A 130 23.08 16.31 17.32
CA VAL A 130 21.65 16.00 17.30
C VAL A 130 21.49 14.49 17.23
N VAL A 131 20.81 13.91 18.20
CA VAL A 131 20.45 12.49 18.22
C VAL A 131 18.97 12.38 17.89
N LYS A 132 18.69 11.80 16.72
CA LYS A 132 17.33 11.48 16.29
C LYS A 132 16.95 10.12 16.85
N LYS A 133 15.89 10.08 17.67
CA LYS A 133 15.34 8.85 18.24
C LYS A 133 13.96 8.61 17.65
N THR A 134 13.77 7.43 17.09
CA THR A 134 12.47 6.97 16.59
C THR A 134 12.07 5.73 17.35
N SER A 135 10.82 5.67 17.82
CA SER A 135 10.31 4.50 18.55
C SER A 135 10.15 3.30 17.62
N PHE A 136 10.74 2.16 17.97
CA PHE A 136 10.56 0.93 17.21
C PHE A 136 9.09 0.48 17.18
N ASN A 137 8.39 0.57 18.31
CA ASN A 137 6.98 0.20 18.42
C ASN A 137 6.11 1.07 17.52
N GLU A 138 6.41 2.35 17.45
CA GLU A 138 5.71 3.29 16.58
C GLU A 138 5.95 2.96 15.10
N ARG A 139 7.21 2.76 14.69
CA ARG A 139 7.56 2.35 13.32
C ARG A 139 6.83 1.09 12.90
N LEU A 140 6.84 0.05 13.75
CA LEU A 140 6.14 -1.20 13.44
C LEU A 140 4.62 -1.00 13.37
N ARG A 141 4.04 -0.17 14.25
CA ARG A 141 2.62 0.17 14.20
C ARG A 141 2.26 0.94 12.93
N ASN A 142 3.08 1.92 12.54
CA ASN A 142 2.90 2.70 11.32
C ASN A 142 3.03 1.80 10.09
N ALA A 143 4.02 0.93 10.04
CA ALA A 143 4.23 -0.04 8.97
C ALA A 143 3.03 -1.00 8.83
N ARG A 144 2.49 -1.53 9.93
CA ARG A 144 1.28 -2.39 9.90
C ARG A 144 0.01 -1.63 9.51
N SER A 145 -0.11 -0.35 9.90
CA SER A 145 -1.22 0.49 9.47
C SER A 145 -1.14 0.81 7.98
N TYR A 146 0.08 0.99 7.46
CA TYR A 146 0.32 1.30 6.05
C TYR A 146 -0.06 0.11 5.15
N ASP A 147 0.29 -1.13 5.53
CA ASP A 147 -0.18 -2.37 4.86
C ASP A 147 -1.71 -2.36 4.66
N LYS A 148 -2.46 -2.05 5.73
CA LYS A 148 -3.93 -2.01 5.67
C LYS A 148 -4.45 -0.95 4.71
N SER A 149 -3.86 0.26 4.75
CA SER A 149 -4.22 1.35 3.84
C SER A 149 -3.92 0.97 2.39
N LEU A 150 -2.76 0.35 2.12
CA LEU A 150 -2.38 -0.11 0.79
C LEU A 150 -3.38 -1.14 0.25
N ARG A 151 -3.70 -2.18 1.02
CA ARG A 151 -4.70 -3.18 0.60
C ARG A 151 -6.07 -2.57 0.32
N ALA A 152 -6.49 -1.63 1.15
CA ALA A 152 -7.76 -0.95 0.97
C ALA A 152 -7.77 -0.12 -0.32
N ILE A 153 -6.71 0.65 -0.60
CA ILE A 153 -6.64 1.47 -1.80
C ILE A 153 -6.51 0.61 -3.06
N THR A 154 -5.69 -0.44 -3.06
CA THR A 154 -5.55 -1.35 -4.20
C THR A 154 -6.90 -1.94 -4.60
N LYS A 155 -7.73 -2.32 -3.61
CA LYS A 155 -9.08 -2.83 -3.87
C LYS A 155 -9.99 -1.77 -4.52
N VAL A 156 -9.88 -0.52 -4.09
CA VAL A 156 -10.65 0.61 -4.68
C VAL A 156 -10.19 0.88 -6.11
N LEU A 157 -8.87 0.99 -6.32
CA LEU A 157 -8.26 1.23 -7.62
C LEU A 157 -8.63 0.14 -8.62
N LYS A 158 -8.49 -1.14 -8.24
CA LYS A 158 -8.85 -2.28 -9.09
C LYS A 158 -10.31 -2.24 -9.52
N LYS A 159 -11.24 -1.98 -8.59
CA LYS A 159 -12.66 -1.88 -8.91
C LYS A 159 -12.95 -0.72 -9.86
N GLN A 160 -12.34 0.45 -9.62
CA GLN A 160 -12.46 1.59 -10.52
C GLN A 160 -11.83 1.31 -11.89
N GLY A 161 -10.74 0.56 -11.93
CA GLY A 161 -10.06 0.08 -13.13
C GLY A 161 -10.97 -0.82 -13.96
N GLU A 162 -11.59 -1.83 -13.35
CA GLU A 162 -12.55 -2.73 -14.00
C GLU A 162 -13.75 -1.95 -14.60
N ASP A 163 -14.33 -1.04 -13.81
CA ASP A 163 -15.43 -0.17 -14.27
C ASP A 163 -14.98 0.75 -15.42
N CYS A 164 -13.75 1.27 -15.36
CA CYS A 164 -13.18 2.11 -16.40
C CYS A 164 -12.96 1.32 -17.69
N GLN A 165 -12.35 0.14 -17.62
CA GLN A 165 -12.05 -0.71 -18.77
C GLN A 165 -13.34 -1.12 -19.49
N MET A 166 -14.39 -1.45 -18.74
CA MET A 166 -15.71 -1.74 -19.31
C MET A 166 -16.26 -0.53 -20.11
N LYS A 167 -16.21 0.67 -19.53
CA LYS A 167 -16.64 1.90 -20.22
C LYS A 167 -15.79 2.19 -21.45
N LEU A 168 -14.48 1.97 -21.36
CA LEU A 168 -13.54 2.19 -22.44
C LEU A 168 -13.82 1.24 -23.59
N GLU A 169 -14.09 -0.03 -23.31
CA GLU A 169 -14.49 -1.02 -24.32
C GLU A 169 -15.74 -0.55 -25.08
N PHE A 170 -16.78 -0.08 -24.38
CA PHE A 170 -17.97 0.48 -25.02
C PHE A 170 -17.65 1.72 -25.87
N ALA A 171 -16.84 2.64 -25.36
CA ALA A 171 -16.47 3.86 -26.06
C ALA A 171 -15.66 3.56 -27.33
N ARG A 172 -14.71 2.61 -27.25
CA ARG A 172 -13.91 2.13 -28.38
C ARG A 172 -14.77 1.50 -29.46
N ASN A 173 -15.66 0.57 -29.08
CA ASN A 173 -16.58 -0.08 -30.00
C ASN A 173 -17.47 0.96 -30.71
N LYS A 174 -17.96 1.97 -29.99
CA LYS A 174 -18.75 3.07 -30.58
C LYS A 174 -17.95 3.92 -31.57
N ALA A 175 -16.64 4.09 -31.34
CA ALA A 175 -15.71 4.74 -32.26
C ALA A 175 -15.23 3.82 -33.41
N GLY A 176 -15.74 2.59 -33.50
CA GLY A 176 -15.35 1.61 -34.51
C GLY A 176 -13.99 0.95 -34.26
N LEU A 177 -13.40 1.15 -33.08
CA LEU A 177 -12.17 0.49 -32.66
C LEU A 177 -12.49 -0.85 -31.96
N PRO A 178 -11.56 -1.81 -31.96
CA PRO A 178 -11.71 -3.03 -31.16
C PRO A 178 -11.85 -2.71 -29.67
N GLY A 179 -12.73 -3.42 -28.96
CA GLY A 179 -13.02 -3.18 -27.54
C GLY A 179 -11.79 -3.26 -26.62
N LYS A 180 -10.81 -4.09 -26.98
CA LYS A 180 -9.51 -4.19 -26.31
C LYS A 180 -8.38 -3.67 -27.19
N LYS A 181 -7.26 -3.33 -26.56
CA LYS A 181 -6.02 -2.94 -27.23
C LYS A 181 -5.52 -4.09 -28.12
N THR A 182 -5.31 -3.80 -29.40
CA THR A 182 -4.72 -4.71 -30.38
C THR A 182 -3.26 -4.96 -30.01
N SER A 183 -2.93 -6.20 -29.67
CA SER A 183 -1.55 -6.60 -29.42
C SER A 183 -0.75 -6.70 -30.71
N ALA A 184 0.55 -6.40 -30.63
CA ALA A 184 1.47 -6.69 -31.73
C ALA A 184 1.59 -8.21 -31.90
N GLU A 185 1.62 -8.67 -33.14
CA GLU A 185 1.87 -10.07 -33.48
C GLU A 185 3.13 -10.15 -34.34
N GLY A 186 3.89 -11.23 -34.20
CA GLY A 186 5.12 -11.43 -34.93
C GLY A 186 5.81 -12.73 -34.55
N TYR A 187 7.00 -12.94 -35.11
CA TYR A 187 7.82 -14.12 -34.85
C TYR A 187 9.31 -13.76 -34.83
N PHE A 188 10.12 -14.60 -34.19
CA PHE A 188 11.58 -14.50 -34.30
C PHE A 188 12.06 -15.24 -35.54
N ASN A 189 12.84 -14.58 -36.39
CA ASN A 189 13.44 -15.21 -37.56
C ASN A 189 14.63 -16.13 -37.18
N SER A 190 15.21 -16.81 -38.16
CA SER A 190 16.37 -17.69 -37.98
C SER A 190 17.61 -17.03 -37.36
N ASN A 191 17.67 -15.69 -37.37
CA ASN A 191 18.76 -14.90 -36.82
C ASN A 191 18.42 -14.34 -35.42
N GLY A 192 17.31 -14.76 -34.80
CA GLY A 192 16.87 -14.28 -33.49
C GLY A 192 16.32 -12.85 -33.49
N LYS A 193 16.03 -12.25 -34.65
CA LYS A 193 15.44 -10.91 -34.76
C LYS A 193 13.91 -11.01 -34.77
N TRP A 194 13.24 -10.19 -33.96
CA TRP A 194 11.79 -10.04 -34.00
C TRP A 194 11.34 -9.44 -35.34
N VAL A 195 10.40 -10.10 -35.99
CA VAL A 195 9.73 -9.66 -37.20
C VAL A 195 8.26 -9.47 -36.87
N GLU A 196 7.82 -8.22 -36.85
CA GLU A 196 6.43 -7.86 -36.60
C GLU A 196 5.57 -8.16 -37.85
N THR A 197 4.52 -8.95 -37.67
CA THR A 197 3.54 -9.28 -38.71
C THR A 197 2.28 -8.45 -38.60
N LYS A 198 2.00 -7.90 -37.41
CA LYS A 198 0.87 -7.01 -37.15
C LYS A 198 1.24 -5.99 -36.09
N ARG A 199 1.02 -4.72 -36.41
CA ARG A 199 1.26 -3.60 -35.51
C ARG A 199 0.31 -3.67 -34.32
N GLY A 200 0.86 -3.56 -33.12
CA GLY A 200 0.10 -3.37 -31.89
C GLY A 200 -0.14 -1.89 -31.61
N GLU A 201 -1.20 -1.61 -30.84
CA GLU A 201 -1.42 -0.27 -30.32
C GLU A 201 -0.48 -0.07 -29.13
N ASN A 202 0.27 1.03 -29.05
CA ASN A 202 0.88 1.48 -27.80
C ASN A 202 0.02 2.55 -27.14
N ASN A 203 -0.67 3.35 -27.96
CA ASN A 203 -1.60 4.38 -27.52
C ASN A 203 -2.83 4.48 -28.44
N LEU A 204 -3.75 5.39 -28.10
CA LEU A 204 -4.97 5.58 -28.87
C LEU A 204 -4.74 6.13 -30.29
N ASN A 205 -3.66 6.88 -30.55
CA ASN A 205 -3.33 7.29 -31.92
C ASN A 205 -2.98 6.08 -32.79
N ASP A 206 -2.19 5.14 -32.26
CA ASP A 206 -1.89 3.89 -32.98
C ASP A 206 -3.17 3.12 -33.31
N ALA A 207 -4.14 3.10 -32.38
CA ALA A 207 -5.43 2.43 -32.61
C ALA A 207 -6.16 3.00 -33.83
N PHE A 208 -6.23 4.34 -33.95
CA PHE A 208 -6.86 5.00 -35.09
C PHE A 208 -6.04 4.88 -36.37
N GLU A 209 -4.71 4.93 -36.31
CA GLU A 209 -3.83 4.69 -37.46
C GLU A 209 -4.03 3.27 -38.02
N ILE A 210 -3.99 2.26 -37.15
CA ILE A 210 -4.21 0.85 -37.53
C ILE A 210 -5.60 0.67 -38.16
N GLN A 211 -6.62 1.30 -37.59
CA GLN A 211 -7.98 1.27 -38.15
C GLN A 211 -8.03 1.87 -39.56
N ALA A 212 -7.40 3.04 -39.76
CA ALA A 212 -7.34 3.71 -41.06
C ALA A 212 -6.58 2.86 -42.10
N ASP A 213 -5.44 2.28 -41.73
CA ASP A 213 -4.65 1.41 -42.59
C ASP A 213 -5.43 0.15 -43.00
N ASN A 214 -6.17 -0.45 -42.07
CA ASN A 214 -7.00 -1.61 -42.34
C ASN A 214 -8.18 -1.28 -43.27
N ALA A 215 -8.81 -0.12 -43.09
CA ALA A 215 -9.87 0.37 -43.96
C ALA A 215 -9.36 0.66 -45.39
N ALA A 216 -8.15 1.22 -45.53
CA ALA A 216 -7.54 1.46 -46.83
C ALA A 216 -7.20 0.15 -47.57
N LYS A 217 -6.81 -0.91 -46.86
CA LYS A 217 -6.50 -2.22 -47.43
C LYS A 217 -7.74 -3.03 -47.85
N SER A 218 -8.88 -2.84 -47.21
CA SER A 218 -10.14 -3.55 -47.54
C SER A 218 -10.96 -2.88 -48.64
N GLY A 219 -10.63 -1.64 -49.01
CA GLY A 219 -11.29 -0.89 -50.09
C GLY A 219 -10.68 -1.05 -51.48
N ASN A 220 -9.58 -1.80 -51.62
CA ASN A 220 -8.95 -2.21 -52.89
C ASN A 220 -9.22 -3.69 -53.16
#